data_AF-A0A842XZB0-F1
#
_entry.id   AF-A0A842XZB0-F1
#
_cell.length_a   1.000
_cell.length_b   1.000
_cell.length_c   1.000
_cell.angle_alpha   90.00
_cell.angle_beta   90.00
_cell.angle_gamma   90.00
#
_symmetry.space_group_name_H-M   'P 1'
#
loop_
_entity.id
_entity.type
_entity.pdbx_description
1 polymer ?
#
loop_
_entity_poly.entity_id
_entity_poly.type
_entity_poly.pdbx_seq_one_letter_code
_entity_poly.pdbx_strand_id
1 'polypeptide(L)'
;MSAAELLKNRSEFEDKIRKLLARPVLLTELDMFALPCGCSGITANIRGLEVDDLDVFEAQLMPILKEIAANLSVKPSVTFARLVPGSSIVASLNWRTLCNRCYPEFAKGQGKTPRPDLYLLQFEKRK
;
A
#
# COMPACT_ATOMS: atom_id res chain seq x y z
N MET A 1 17.64 -8.68 2.85
CA MET A 1 16.26 -9.05 3.24
C MET A 1 16.11 -10.55 3.12
N SER A 2 15.83 -11.20 4.23
CA SER A 2 15.50 -12.63 4.31
C SER A 2 13.99 -12.84 4.34
N ALA A 3 13.55 -14.06 4.03
CA ALA A 3 12.14 -14.42 4.17
C ALA A 3 11.64 -14.31 5.62
N ALA A 4 12.51 -14.55 6.60
CA ALA A 4 12.18 -14.41 8.03
C ALA A 4 11.89 -12.95 8.42
N GLU A 5 12.68 -12.01 7.90
CA GLU A 5 12.43 -10.57 8.11
C GLU A 5 11.11 -10.11 7.48
N LEU A 6 10.79 -10.63 6.28
CA LEU A 6 9.51 -10.36 5.63
C LEU A 6 8.33 -10.91 6.43
N LEU A 7 8.43 -12.15 6.91
CA LEU A 7 7.38 -12.78 7.72
C LEU A 7 7.12 -12.00 9.02
N LYS A 8 8.17 -11.53 9.68
CA LYS A 8 8.06 -10.70 10.89
C LYS A 8 7.31 -9.40 10.59
N ASN A 9 7.73 -8.67 9.55
CA ASN A 9 7.09 -7.41 9.16
C ASN A 9 5.62 -7.60 8.74
N ARG A 10 5.32 -8.66 7.99
CA ARG A 10 3.94 -9.03 7.62
C ARG A 10 3.05 -9.21 8.85
N SER A 11 3.57 -9.93 9.85
CA SER A 11 2.81 -10.25 11.06
C SER A 11 2.60 -9.04 11.96
N GLU A 12 3.65 -8.24 12.18
CA GLU A 12 3.54 -6.99 12.94
C GLU A 12 2.60 -5.98 12.28
N PHE A 13 2.63 -5.91 10.94
CA PHE A 13 1.72 -5.06 10.19
C PHE A 13 0.26 -5.52 10.32
N GLU A 14 -0.01 -6.82 10.14
CA GLU A 14 -1.34 -7.40 10.35
C GLU A 14 -1.89 -7.07 11.75
N ASP A 15 -1.08 -7.24 12.79
CA ASP A 15 -1.48 -6.98 14.18
C ASP A 15 -1.80 -5.50 14.42
N LYS A 16 -1.02 -4.58 13.83
CA LYS A 16 -1.28 -3.14 13.94
C LYS A 16 -2.58 -2.75 13.25
N ILE A 17 -2.84 -3.27 12.06
CA ILE A 17 -4.10 -3.00 11.33
C ILE A 17 -5.29 -3.56 12.09
N ARG A 18 -5.20 -4.79 12.63
CA ARG A 18 -6.26 -5.38 13.47
C ARG A 18 -6.54 -4.54 14.71
N LYS A 19 -5.50 -4.07 15.40
CA LYS A 19 -5.64 -3.20 16.58
C LYS A 19 -6.28 -1.86 16.23
N LEU A 20 -5.90 -1.26 15.10
CA LEU A 20 -6.45 0.02 14.65
C LEU A 20 -7.94 -0.07 14.34
N LEU A 21 -8.36 -1.12 13.63
CA LEU A 21 -9.75 -1.26 13.16
C LEU A 21 -10.66 -2.01 14.13
N ALA A 22 -10.10 -2.58 15.20
CA ALA A 22 -10.80 -3.40 16.19
C ALA A 22 -11.65 -4.53 15.56
N ARG A 23 -11.23 -5.05 14.40
CA ARG A 23 -11.93 -6.12 13.66
C ARG A 23 -10.96 -7.06 12.95
N PRO A 24 -11.40 -8.28 12.58
CA PRO A 24 -10.56 -9.22 11.85
C PRO A 24 -10.13 -8.68 10.48
N VAL A 25 -8.82 -8.62 10.29
CA VAL A 25 -8.16 -8.34 9.01
C VAL A 25 -7.12 -9.43 8.77
N LEU A 26 -6.98 -9.89 7.52
CA LEU A 26 -6.02 -10.93 7.16
C LEU A 26 -5.07 -10.41 6.10
N LEU A 27 -3.77 -10.42 6.41
CA LEU A 27 -2.70 -10.16 5.44
C LEU A 27 -2.23 -11.50 4.87
N THR A 28 -2.78 -11.89 3.72
CA THR A 28 -2.52 -13.21 3.14
C THR A 28 -1.08 -13.36 2.67
N GLU A 29 -0.46 -12.27 2.20
CA GLU A 29 0.88 -12.28 1.63
C GLU A 29 1.52 -10.88 1.69
N LEU A 30 2.84 -10.85 1.78
CA LEU A 30 3.64 -9.63 1.67
C LEU A 30 4.79 -9.88 0.69
N ASP A 31 4.71 -9.26 -0.47
CA ASP A 31 5.66 -9.43 -1.57
C ASP A 31 6.62 -8.26 -1.65
N MET A 32 7.91 -8.55 -1.86
CA MET A 32 8.88 -7.60 -2.38
C MET A 32 9.13 -7.89 -3.85
N PHE A 33 9.08 -6.86 -4.69
CA PHE A 33 9.19 -7.05 -6.14
C PHE A 33 10.10 -6.01 -6.83
N ALA A 34 10.62 -6.43 -7.98
CA ALA A 34 11.29 -5.57 -8.95
C ALA A 34 10.73 -5.92 -10.34
N LEU A 35 10.07 -4.95 -10.98
CA LEU A 35 9.38 -5.13 -12.26
C LEU A 35 10.30 -4.79 -13.43
N PRO A 36 10.08 -5.40 -14.62
CA PRO A 36 10.87 -5.13 -15.82
C PRO A 36 10.80 -3.69 -16.33
N CYS A 37 9.78 -2.91 -15.94
CA CYS A 37 9.72 -1.48 -16.26
C CYS A 37 10.68 -0.62 -15.40
N GLY A 38 11.32 -1.20 -14.39
CA GLY A 38 12.17 -0.51 -13.42
C GLY A 38 11.44 -0.01 -12.17
N CYS A 39 10.14 -0.29 -12.02
CA CYS A 39 9.45 -0.06 -10.74
C CYS A 39 9.81 -1.14 -9.74
N SER A 40 9.90 -0.78 -8.46
CA SER A 40 10.11 -1.72 -7.36
C SER A 40 9.23 -1.34 -6.17
N GLY A 41 9.11 -2.25 -5.21
CA GLY A 41 8.30 -1.96 -4.03
C GLY A 41 7.83 -3.19 -3.29
N ILE A 42 6.79 -2.97 -2.48
CA ILE A 42 6.10 -4.00 -1.73
C ILE A 42 4.59 -4.00 -1.99
N THR A 43 3.99 -5.17 -1.94
CA THR A 43 2.54 -5.37 -2.00
C THR A 43 2.11 -6.20 -0.80
N ALA A 44 1.13 -5.71 -0.06
CA ALA A 44 0.48 -6.47 0.99
C ALA A 44 -0.92 -6.87 0.53
N ASN A 45 -1.12 -8.16 0.27
CA ASN A 45 -2.41 -8.72 -0.10
C ASN A 45 -3.26 -8.87 1.16
N ILE A 46 -4.43 -8.22 1.18
CA ILE A 46 -5.23 -8.03 2.40
C ILE A 46 -6.70 -8.41 2.17
N ARG A 47 -7.34 -8.91 3.21
CA ARG A 47 -8.79 -9.18 3.26
C ARG A 47 -9.37 -8.54 4.51
N GLY A 48 -10.62 -8.07 4.40
CA GLY A 48 -11.33 -7.43 5.49
C GLY A 48 -11.00 -5.95 5.68
N LEU A 49 -10.48 -5.27 4.64
CA LEU A 49 -10.26 -3.83 4.62
C LEU A 49 -11.13 -3.20 3.51
N GLU A 50 -11.69 -2.04 3.78
CA GLU A 50 -12.51 -1.26 2.84
C GLU A 50 -11.94 0.14 2.64
N VAL A 51 -12.35 0.81 1.56
CA VAL A 51 -11.93 2.19 1.25
C VAL A 51 -12.26 3.14 2.40
N ASP A 52 -13.45 3.00 2.99
CA ASP A 52 -13.90 3.87 4.08
C ASP A 52 -12.97 3.78 5.30
N ASP A 53 -12.37 2.61 5.58
CA ASP A 53 -11.38 2.48 6.66
C ASP A 53 -10.13 3.32 6.36
N LEU A 54 -9.72 3.38 5.09
CA LEU A 54 -8.55 4.15 4.67
C LEU A 54 -8.75 5.64 4.87
N ASP A 55 -9.98 6.13 4.68
CA ASP A 55 -10.33 7.53 4.86
C ASP A 55 -10.55 7.89 6.32
N VAL A 56 -11.33 7.09 7.04
CA VAL A 56 -11.66 7.36 8.45
C VAL A 56 -10.41 7.30 9.32
N PHE A 57 -9.52 6.35 9.06
CA PHE A 57 -8.31 6.14 9.85
C PHE A 57 -7.04 6.65 9.18
N GLU A 58 -7.14 7.53 8.16
CA GLU A 58 -5.98 7.98 7.38
C GLU A 58 -4.84 8.49 8.26
N ALA A 59 -5.16 9.31 9.27
CA ALA A 59 -4.16 9.91 10.16
C ALA A 59 -3.39 8.88 10.99
N GLN A 60 -4.04 7.80 11.42
CA GLN A 60 -3.45 6.72 12.22
C GLN A 60 -2.79 5.66 11.32
N LEU A 61 -3.35 5.44 10.13
CA LEU A 61 -2.88 4.45 9.16
C LEU A 61 -1.57 4.89 8.51
N MET A 62 -1.46 6.17 8.13
CA MET A 62 -0.28 6.68 7.42
C MET A 62 1.05 6.44 8.14
N PRO A 63 1.18 6.66 9.47
CA PRO A 63 2.37 6.26 10.22
C PRO A 63 2.71 4.77 10.10
N ILE A 64 1.70 3.90 10.21
CA ILE A 64 1.88 2.43 10.10
C ILE A 64 2.38 2.06 8.69
N LEU A 65 1.79 2.67 7.65
CA LEU A 65 2.21 2.44 6.26
C LEU A 65 3.64 2.94 6.00
N LYS A 66 4.05 4.05 6.62
CA LYS A 66 5.43 4.56 6.50
C LYS A 66 6.42 3.65 7.24
N GLU A 67 6.03 3.12 8.39
CA GLU A 67 6.86 2.24 9.20
C GLU A 67 7.20 0.93 8.46
N ILE A 68 6.21 0.24 7.89
CA ILE A 68 6.47 -1.00 7.13
C ILE A 68 7.38 -0.74 5.92
N ALA A 69 7.19 0.38 5.22
CA ALA A 69 8.06 0.76 4.11
C ALA A 69 9.51 0.99 4.59
N ALA A 70 9.68 1.71 5.71
CA ALA A 70 10.99 1.96 6.31
C ALA A 70 11.68 0.67 6.78
N ASN A 71 10.95 -0.22 7.47
CA ASN A 71 11.49 -1.50 7.94
C ASN A 71 11.99 -2.38 6.78
N LEU A 72 11.33 -2.29 5.62
CA LEU A 72 11.71 -3.02 4.41
C LEU A 72 12.66 -2.23 3.51
N SER A 73 13.16 -1.08 3.98
CA SER A 73 14.07 -0.19 3.24
C SER A 73 13.52 0.26 1.89
N VAL A 74 12.20 0.38 1.76
CA VAL A 74 11.51 0.88 0.57
C VAL A 74 11.22 2.37 0.75
N LYS A 75 11.59 3.19 -0.24
CA LYS A 75 11.22 4.61 -0.33
C LYS A 75 10.19 4.79 -1.45
N PRO A 76 8.89 4.59 -1.16
CA PRO A 76 7.88 4.62 -2.20
C PRO A 76 7.63 6.05 -2.68
N SER A 77 7.55 6.23 -3.99
CA SER A 77 7.05 7.49 -4.58
C SER A 77 5.53 7.55 -4.55
N VAL A 78 4.86 6.39 -4.45
CA VAL A 78 3.41 6.29 -4.36
C VAL A 78 3.02 5.17 -3.40
N THR A 79 2.05 5.44 -2.55
CA THR A 79 1.36 4.44 -1.72
C THR A 79 -0.12 4.48 -2.06
N PHE A 80 -0.69 3.32 -2.36
CA PHE A 80 -2.09 3.22 -2.79
C PHE A 80 -2.71 1.88 -2.43
N ALA A 81 -4.02 1.87 -2.24
CA ALA A 81 -4.81 0.66 -2.19
C ALA A 81 -5.31 0.30 -3.59
N ARG A 82 -5.30 -1.00 -3.90
CA ARG A 82 -5.98 -1.55 -5.08
C ARG A 82 -7.31 -2.11 -4.65
N LEU A 83 -8.38 -1.76 -5.36
CA LEU A 83 -9.74 -2.18 -5.05
C LEU A 83 -10.14 -3.41 -5.86
N VAL A 84 -11.00 -4.24 -5.29
CA VAL A 84 -11.73 -5.25 -6.05
C VAL A 84 -12.71 -4.51 -6.98
N PRO A 85 -12.64 -4.71 -8.30
CA PRO A 85 -13.47 -3.97 -9.26
C PRO A 85 -14.95 -3.98 -8.90
N GLY A 86 -15.58 -2.80 -8.88
CA GLY A 86 -16.99 -2.64 -8.58
C GLY A 86 -17.37 -2.74 -7.10
N SER A 87 -16.40 -2.64 -6.18
CA SER A 87 -16.66 -2.69 -4.73
C SER A 87 -15.79 -1.70 -3.94
N SER A 88 -16.12 -1.50 -2.65
CA SER A 88 -15.28 -0.78 -1.67
C SER A 88 -14.14 -1.63 -1.11
N ILE A 89 -14.05 -2.91 -1.47
CA ILE A 89 -13.12 -3.86 -0.84
C ILE A 89 -11.71 -3.60 -1.32
N VAL A 90 -10.78 -3.43 -0.37
CA VAL A 90 -9.35 -3.33 -0.65
C VAL A 90 -8.79 -4.74 -0.88
N ALA A 91 -8.23 -4.96 -2.06
CA ALA A 91 -7.54 -6.19 -2.43
C ALA A 91 -6.08 -6.20 -1.96
N SER A 92 -5.39 -5.06 -2.08
CA SER A 92 -4.00 -4.92 -1.64
C SER A 92 -3.61 -3.49 -1.30
N LEU A 93 -2.64 -3.34 -0.40
CA LEU A 93 -1.91 -2.10 -0.16
C LEU A 93 -0.56 -2.18 -0.87
N ASN A 94 -0.18 -1.11 -1.56
CA ASN A 94 0.97 -1.10 -2.45
C ASN A 94 1.85 0.11 -2.13
N TRP A 95 3.15 -0.13 -2.00
CA TRP A 95 4.17 0.90 -1.85
C TRP A 95 5.13 0.75 -3.02
N ARG A 96 5.09 1.69 -3.96
CA ARG A 96 5.83 1.58 -5.21
C ARG A 96 6.76 2.76 -5.42
N THR A 97 8.01 2.45 -5.71
CA THR A 97 8.99 3.37 -6.27
C THR A 97 8.83 3.31 -7.79
N LEU A 98 8.30 4.40 -8.36
CA LEU A 98 7.95 4.51 -9.77
C LEU A 98 9.19 4.84 -10.59
N CYS A 99 9.34 4.17 -11.73
CA CYS A 99 10.28 4.57 -12.77
C CYS A 99 9.75 5.79 -13.56
N ASN A 100 10.61 6.37 -14.41
CA ASN A 100 10.26 7.54 -15.24
C ASN A 100 9.07 7.27 -16.18
N ARG A 101 8.86 6.01 -16.58
CA ARG A 101 7.77 5.62 -17.48
C ARG A 101 6.41 5.57 -16.78
N CYS A 102 6.36 5.08 -15.54
CA CYS A 102 5.10 4.90 -14.81
C CYS A 102 4.70 6.15 -14.01
N TYR A 103 5.66 7.01 -13.64
CA TYR A 103 5.37 8.25 -12.89
C TYR A 103 4.26 9.14 -13.50
N PRO A 104 4.23 9.38 -14.83
CA PRO A 104 3.20 10.24 -15.44
C PRO A 104 1.76 9.73 -15.28
N GLU A 105 1.56 8.42 -15.13
CA GLU A 105 0.21 7.85 -14.93
C GLU A 105 -0.42 8.34 -13.62
N PHE A 106 0.40 8.49 -12.58
CA PHE A 106 -0.02 8.98 -11.27
C PHE A 106 0.01 10.51 -11.21
N ALA A 107 0.96 11.15 -11.89
CA ALA A 107 1.12 12.60 -11.86
C ALA A 107 -0.01 13.38 -12.55
N LYS A 108 -0.65 12.78 -13.56
CA LYS A 108 -1.77 13.38 -14.30
C LYS A 108 -3.11 13.28 -13.57
N GLY A 109 -3.23 12.35 -12.62
CA GLY A 109 -4.45 12.15 -11.85
C GLY A 109 -4.74 13.33 -10.93
N GLN A 110 -6.02 13.63 -10.73
CA GLN A 110 -6.50 14.56 -9.71
C GLN A 110 -7.26 13.78 -8.63
N GLY A 111 -7.13 14.21 -7.37
CA GLY A 111 -7.77 13.56 -6.23
C GLY A 111 -7.15 12.22 -5.84
N LYS A 112 -7.89 11.44 -5.06
CA LYS A 112 -7.45 10.15 -4.54
C LYS A 112 -7.72 8.96 -5.48
N THR A 113 -8.47 9.13 -6.56
CA THR A 113 -8.92 8.01 -7.42
C THR A 113 -8.49 8.23 -8.86
N PRO A 114 -7.20 8.08 -9.19
CA PRO A 114 -6.69 8.30 -10.55
C PRO A 114 -7.22 7.28 -11.56
N ARG A 115 -7.67 6.11 -11.07
CA ARG A 115 -8.36 5.06 -11.81
C ARG A 115 -9.41 4.39 -10.92
N PRO A 116 -10.47 3.79 -11.48
CA PRO A 116 -11.52 3.13 -10.70
C PRO A 116 -11.01 2.01 -9.77
N ASP A 117 -9.88 1.38 -10.10
CA ASP A 117 -9.28 0.29 -9.33
C ASP A 117 -8.26 0.74 -8.28
N LEU A 118 -8.00 2.05 -8.17
CA LEU A 118 -6.93 2.59 -7.33
C LEU A 118 -7.44 3.67 -6.37
N TYR A 119 -6.95 3.59 -5.13
CA TYR A 119 -7.14 4.60 -4.10
C TYR A 119 -5.78 5.10 -3.58
N LEU A 120 -5.43 6.35 -3.88
CA LEU A 120 -4.18 6.97 -3.49
C LEU A 120 -4.21 7.41 -2.03
N LEU A 121 -3.19 6.99 -1.29
CA LEU A 121 -2.95 7.38 0.09
C LEU A 121 -1.82 8.41 0.16
N GLN A 122 -0.78 8.22 -0.65
CA GLN A 122 0.33 9.16 -0.74
C GLN A 122 0.90 9.15 -2.15
N PHE A 123 1.24 10.33 -2.67
CA PHE A 123 2.01 10.46 -3.89
C PHE A 123 3.01 11.61 -3.77
N GLU A 124 4.30 11.27 -3.86
CA GLU A 124 5.38 12.24 -3.84
C GLU A 124 5.65 12.75 -5.26
N LYS A 125 5.27 14.00 -5.51
CA LYS A 125 5.57 14.64 -6.77
C LYS A 125 7.06 14.96 -6.86
N ARG A 126 7.69 14.58 -7.97
CA ARG A 126 9.07 14.99 -8.27
C ARG A 126 9.02 16.49 -8.56
N LYS A 127 9.86 17.24 -7.85
CA LYS A 127 10.08 18.67 -8.13
C LYS A 127 10.86 18.82 -9.43
#